data_AF-A0A956U9G6-F1
#
_entry.id   AF-A0A956U9G6-F1
#
_cell.length_a   1.000
_cell.length_b   1.000
_cell.length_c   1.000
_cell.angle_alpha   90.00
_cell.angle_beta   90.00
_cell.angle_gamma   90.00
#
_symmetry.space_group_name_H-M   'P 1'
#
loop_
_entity.id
_entity.type
_entity.pdbx_description
1 polymer ?
#
loop_
_entity_poly.entity_id
_entity_poly.type
_entity_poly.pdbx_seq_one_letter_code
_entity_poly.pdbx_strand_id
1 'polypeptide(L)' 'MNEHAEALQLRLRELFESKAEEFSQYSEDNPKTAIVTTQLAGLYRDLVQVMKA' A
#
# COMPACT_ATOMS: atom_id res chain seq x y z
N MET A 1 10.61 8.67 -22.50
CA MET A 1 10.16 8.66 -21.09
C MET A 1 11.37 8.87 -20.20
N ASN A 2 11.17 9.40 -18.99
CA ASN A 2 12.26 9.67 -18.05
C ASN A 2 12.50 8.42 -17.20
N GLU A 3 13.63 7.72 -17.40
CA GLU A 3 13.98 6.47 -16.69
C GLU A 3 13.95 6.63 -15.17
N HIS A 4 14.28 7.82 -14.65
CA HIS A 4 14.18 8.10 -13.21
C HIS A 4 12.74 8.19 -12.72
N ALA A 5 11.82 8.66 -13.56
CA ALA A 5 10.40 8.73 -13.22
C ALA A 5 9.77 7.33 -13.20
N GLU A 6 10.15 6.46 -14.15
CA GLU A 6 9.69 5.06 -14.18
C GLU A 6 10.23 4.27 -12.97
N ALA A 7 11.52 4.44 -12.65
CA ALA A 7 12.13 3.80 -11.48
C ALA A 7 11.48 4.28 -10.16
N LEU A 8 11.15 5.57 -10.06
CA LEU A 8 10.43 6.11 -8.91
C LEU A 8 9.00 5.54 -8.83
N GLN A 9 8.29 5.47 -9.95
CA GLN A 9 6.94 4.92 -10.01
C GLN A 9 6.92 3.45 -9.56
N LEU A 10 7.90 2.66 -10.00
CA LEU A 10 8.03 1.26 -9.57
C LEU A 10 8.25 1.15 -8.06
N ARG A 11 9.21 1.91 -7.51
CA ARG A 11 9.53 1.89 -6.06
C ARG A 11 8.36 2.31 -5.19
N LEU A 12 7.62 3.34 -5.62
CA LEU A 12 6.43 3.80 -4.91
C LEU A 12 5.32 2.75 -4.93
N ARG A 13 5.11 2.07 -6.07
CA ARG A 13 4.16 0.96 -6.17
C ARG A 13 4.51 -0.16 -5.20
N GLU A 14 5.77 -0.61 -5.21
CA GLU A 14 6.27 -1.66 -4.32
C GLU A 14 6.12 -1.28 -2.83
N LEU A 15 6.42 -0.01 -2.49
CA LEU A 15 6.24 0.51 -1.14
C LEU A 15 4.78 0.45 -0.69
N PHE A 16 3.85 0.85 -1.55
CA PHE A 16 2.43 0.83 -1.21
C PHE A 16 1.88 -0.60 -1.12
N GLU A 17 2.30 -1.51 -2.00
CA GLU A 17 1.95 -2.93 -1.90
C GLU A 17 2.45 -3.53 -0.57
N SER A 18 3.71 -3.27 -0.20
CA SER A 18 4.29 -3.72 1.07
C SER A 18 3.54 -3.16 2.29
N LYS A 19 3.17 -1.88 2.29
CA LYS A 19 2.42 -1.28 3.40
C LYS A 19 1.00 -1.82 3.52
N ALA A 20 0.33 -2.07 2.39
CA ALA A 20 -0.98 -2.71 2.41
C ALA A 20 -0.95 -4.10 3.05
N GLU A 21 0.10 -4.88 2.78
CA GLU A 21 0.30 -6.21 3.37
C GLU A 21 0.58 -6.11 4.88
N GLU A 22 1.50 -5.24 5.28
CA GLU A 22 1.84 -4.98 6.69
C GLU A 22 0.62 -4.57 7.51
N PHE A 23 -0.21 -3.64 7.01
CA PHE A 23 -1.42 -3.24 7.72
C PHE A 23 -2.50 -4.33 7.74
N SER A 24 -2.54 -5.21 6.74
CA SER A 24 -3.45 -6.36 6.76
C SER A 24 -3.04 -7.34 7.85
N GLN A 25 -1.75 -7.67 7.96
CA GLN A 25 -1.22 -8.53 9.03
C GLN A 25 -1.44 -7.90 10.41
N TYR A 26 -1.17 -6.59 10.58
CA TYR A 26 -1.43 -5.90 11.84
C TYR A 26 -2.90 -5.95 12.26
N SER A 27 -3.82 -5.92 11.30
CA SER A 27 -5.26 -5.99 11.58
C SER A 27 -5.67 -7.35 12.15
N GLU A 28 -5.02 -8.42 11.71
CA GLU A 28 -5.23 -9.79 12.17
C GLU A 28 -4.65 -9.99 13.58
N ASP A 29 -3.44 -9.48 13.81
CA ASP A 29 -2.74 -9.61 15.09
C ASP A 29 -3.33 -8.74 16.21
N ASN A 30 -3.99 -7.62 15.85
CA ASN A 30 -4.48 -6.62 16.81
C ASN A 30 -5.96 -6.29 16.60
N PRO A 31 -6.89 -7.13 17.10
CA PRO A 31 -8.33 -6.96 16.90
C PRO A 31 -8.89 -5.59 17.34
N LYS A 32 -8.25 -4.96 18.35
CA LYS A 32 -8.66 -3.65 18.87
C LYS A 32 -8.40 -2.50 17.89
N THR A 33 -7.47 -2.67 16.95
CA THR A 33 -7.11 -1.68 15.93
C THR A 33 -7.42 -2.18 14.52
N ALA A 34 -8.06 -3.35 14.39
CA ALA A 34 -8.34 -4.01 13.11
C ALA A 34 -9.11 -3.13 12.12
N ILE A 35 -10.09 -2.35 12.60
CA ILE A 35 -10.87 -1.44 11.75
C ILE A 35 -9.97 -0.39 11.08
N VAL A 36 -9.14 0.29 11.87
CA VAL A 36 -8.27 1.36 11.37
C VAL A 36 -7.16 0.81 10.48
N THR A 37 -6.56 -0.32 10.87
CA THR A 37 -5.49 -0.97 10.09
C THR A 37 -6.02 -1.55 8.77
N THR A 38 -7.23 -2.10 8.75
CA THR A 38 -7.91 -2.52 7.50
C THR A 38 -8.18 -1.33 6.58
N GLN A 39 -8.63 -0.20 7.13
CA GLN A 39 -8.83 1.04 6.35
C GLN A 39 -7.51 1.54 5.75
N LEU A 40 -6.42 1.53 6.52
CA LEU A 40 -5.09 1.88 6.02
C LEU A 40 -4.65 0.93 4.90
N ALA A 41 -4.80 -0.39 5.07
CA ALA A 41 -4.50 -1.37 4.03
C ALA A 41 -5.30 -1.09 2.74
N GLY A 42 -6.57 -0.71 2.86
CA GLY A 42 -7.41 -0.28 1.73
C GLY A 42 -6.83 0.94 1.01
N LEU A 43 -6.50 2.00 1.76
CA LEU A 43 -5.93 3.23 1.18
C LEU A 43 -4.63 2.97 0.39
N TYR A 44 -3.74 2.13 0.92
CA TYR A 44 -2.52 1.76 0.20
C TYR A 44 -2.80 0.93 -1.06
N ARG A 45 -3.82 0.06 -1.06
CA ARG A 45 -4.26 -0.65 -2.28
C ARG A 45 -4.82 0.32 -3.33
N ASP A 46 -5.60 1.32 -2.91
CA ASP A 46 -6.14 2.34 -3.81
C ASP A 46 -5.02 3.16 -4.46
N LEU A 47 -3.99 3.54 -3.69
CA LEU A 47 -2.80 4.20 -4.22
C LEU A 47 -2.09 3.35 -5.28
N VAL A 48 -1.95 2.04 -5.05
CA VAL A 48 -1.39 1.12 -6.05
C VAL A 48 -2.22 1.10 -7.33
N GLN A 49 -3.55 1.14 -7.24
CA GLN A 49 -4.42 1.18 -8.42
C GLN A 49 -4.27 2.50 -9.20
N VAL A 50 -4.20 3.64 -8.51
CA VAL A 50 -3.95 4.95 -9.14
C VAL A 50 -2.62 4.96 -9.88
N MET A 51 -1.61 4.24 -9.38
CA MET A 51 -0.30 4.14 -10.03
C MET A 51 -0.25 3.18 -11.23
N LYS A 52 -1.27 2.32 -11.38
CA LYS A 52 -1.42 1.38 -12.51
C LYS A 52 -2.25 1.97 -13.67
N ALA A 53 -3.11 2.95 -13.38
CA ALA A 53 -3.91 3.70 -14.34
C ALA A 53 -3.08 4.75 -15.09
#